data_AF-A0A6B2S4S4-F1
#
_entry.id   AF-A0A6B2S4S4-F1
#
_cell.length_a   1.000
_cell.length_b   1.000
_cell.length_c   1.000
_cell.angle_alpha   90.00
_cell.angle_beta   90.00
_cell.angle_gamma   90.00
#
_symmetry.space_group_name_H-M   'P 1'
#
loop_
_entity.id
_entity.type
_entity.pdbx_description
1 polymer ?
#
loop_
_entity_poly.entity_id
_entity_poly.type
_entity_poly.pdbx_seq_one_letter_code
_entity_poly.pdbx_strand_id
1 'polypeptide(L)' 'MQEQDHAQIRDLVAAALIAAEERGRDVADVPLAAIATAAGVSRSTLLRRLGGSRGALDEAVRRAGVDPGGRQPVRER' A
#
# COMPACT_ATOMS: atom_id res chain seq x y z
N MET A 1 6.40 -1.97 -21.41
CA MET A 1 6.59 -1.45 -20.03
C MET A 1 5.43 -1.91 -19.13
N GLN A 2 5.20 -3.22 -19.01
CA GLN A 2 4.11 -3.77 -18.17
C GLN A 2 4.64 -4.70 -17.07
N GLU A 3 5.86 -5.24 -17.26
CA GLU A 3 6.48 -6.17 -16.31
C GLU A 3 7.16 -5.45 -15.13
N GLN A 4 7.78 -4.29 -15.39
CA GLN A 4 8.42 -3.49 -14.34
C GLN A 4 7.40 -2.83 -13.39
N ASP A 5 6.24 -2.42 -13.90
CA ASP A 5 5.16 -1.88 -13.07
C ASP A 5 4.58 -2.95 -12.13
N HIS A 6 4.40 -4.19 -12.60
CA HIS A 6 3.91 -5.28 -11.75
C HIS A 6 4.92 -5.72 -10.69
N ALA A 7 6.21 -5.84 -11.03
CA ALA A 7 7.25 -6.14 -10.05
C ALA A 7 7.30 -5.07 -8.96
N GLN A 8 7.24 -3.80 -9.37
CA GLN A 8 7.30 -2.68 -8.44
C GLN A 8 6.05 -2.55 -7.56
N ILE A 9 4.86 -2.92 -8.06
CA ILE A 9 3.66 -3.01 -7.23
C ILE A 9 3.82 -4.09 -6.16
N ARG A 10 4.41 -5.25 -6.48
CA ARG A 10 4.69 -6.29 -5.47
C ARG A 10 5.65 -5.81 -4.38
N ASP A 11 6.68 -5.05 -4.76
CA ASP A 11 7.63 -4.47 -3.79
C ASP A 11 6.92 -3.48 -2.86
N LEU A 12 5.97 -2.69 -3.37
CA LEU A 12 5.15 -1.78 -2.57
C LEU A 12 4.20 -2.52 -1.62
N VAL A 13 3.62 -3.63 -2.05
CA VAL A 13 2.80 -4.50 -1.18
C VAL A 13 3.66 -5.07 -0.05
N ALA A 14 4.85 -5.60 -0.36
CA ALA A 14 5.77 -6.12 0.65
C ALA A 14 6.18 -5.04 1.67
N ALA A 15 6.54 -3.85 1.20
CA ALA A 15 6.87 -2.72 2.09
C ALA A 15 5.69 -2.30 2.98
N ALA A 16 4.46 -2.36 2.47
CA ALA A 16 3.27 -2.04 3.24
C ALA A 16 3.01 -3.08 4.35
N LEU A 17 3.20 -4.37 4.04
CA LEU A 17 3.07 -5.46 5.01
C LEU A 17 4.12 -5.34 6.13
N ILE A 18 5.40 -5.16 5.76
CA ILE A 18 6.48 -4.96 6.75
C ILE A 18 6.17 -3.76 7.64
N ALA A 19 5.74 -2.63 7.06
CA ALA A 19 5.43 -1.43 7.83
C ALA A 19 4.21 -1.60 8.78
N ALA A 20 3.30 -2.52 8.44
CA ALA A 20 2.14 -2.88 9.23
C ALA A 20 2.52 -3.81 10.39
N GLU A 21 3.31 -4.85 10.10
CA GLU A 21 3.86 -5.79 11.08
C GLU A 21 4.68 -5.07 12.15
N GLU A 22 5.60 -4.19 11.74
CA GLU A 22 6.44 -3.38 12.66
C GLU A 22 5.61 -2.47 13.58
N ARG A 23 4.36 -2.16 13.22
CA ARG A 23 3.46 -1.30 14.00
C ARG A 23 2.40 -2.08 14.77
N GLY A 24 2.25 -3.37 14.50
CA GLY A 24 1.14 -4.18 14.99
C GLY A 24 -0.23 -3.61 14.59
N ARG A 25 -0.36 -3.11 13.35
CA ARG A 25 -1.60 -2.51 12.81
C ARG A 25 -1.96 -3.11 11.47
N ASP A 26 -3.21 -2.92 11.06
CA ASP A 26 -3.66 -3.19 9.70
C ASP A 26 -2.93 -2.30 8.69
N VAL A 27 -2.72 -2.81 7.48
CA VAL A 27 -2.08 -2.07 6.38
C VAL A 27 -2.83 -0.77 6.10
N ALA A 28 -4.16 -0.78 6.14
CA ALA A 28 -5.03 0.39 5.97
C ALA A 28 -4.75 1.51 7.00
N ASP A 29 -4.32 1.14 8.21
CA ASP A 29 -3.99 2.07 9.29
C ASP A 29 -2.52 2.54 9.26
N VAL A 30 -1.71 2.03 8.34
CA VAL A 30 -0.33 2.46 8.15
C VAL A 30 -0.28 3.75 7.32
N PRO A 31 0.36 4.83 7.82
CA PRO A 31 0.55 6.05 7.05
C PRO A 31 1.37 5.82 5.77
N LEU A 32 0.95 6.41 4.65
CA LEU A 32 1.69 6.35 3.37
C LEU A 32 3.16 6.76 3.49
N ALA A 33 3.48 7.68 4.42
CA ALA A 33 4.86 8.09 4.68
C ALA A 33 5.70 6.93 5.23
N ALA A 34 5.15 6.14 6.14
CA ALA A 34 5.82 4.97 6.70
C ALA A 34 6.04 3.88 5.64
N ILE A 35 5.06 3.67 4.78
CA ILE A 35 5.17 2.71 3.66
C ILE A 35 6.25 3.17 2.67
N ALA A 36 6.29 4.48 2.36
CA ALA A 36 7.32 5.05 1.48
C ALA A 36 8.74 4.88 2.06
N THR A 37 8.89 5.09 3.37
CA THR A 37 10.15 4.81 4.09
C THR A 37 10.54 3.33 4.01
N ALA A 38 9.60 2.41 4.27
CA ALA A 38 9.86 0.97 4.17
C ALA A 38 10.21 0.53 2.73
N ALA A 39 9.64 1.20 1.72
CA ALA A 39 9.92 0.97 0.31
C ALA A 39 11.19 1.69 -0.20
N GLY A 40 11.86 2.49 0.63
CA GLY A 40 13.04 3.27 0.22
C GLY A 40 12.76 4.33 -0.86
N VAL A 41 11.51 4.82 -0.97
CA VAL A 41 11.11 5.81 -1.98
C VAL A 41 10.48 7.04 -1.35
N SER A 42 10.41 8.13 -2.12
CA SER A 42 9.65 9.30 -1.69
C SER A 42 8.14 9.03 -1.70
N ARG A 43 7.38 9.76 -0.87
CA ARG A 43 5.92 9.71 -0.86
C ARG A 43 5.30 10.06 -2.23
N SER A 44 5.87 11.03 -2.94
CA SER A 44 5.42 11.42 -4.28
C SER A 44 5.67 10.31 -5.31
N THR A 45 6.82 9.64 -5.22
CA THR A 45 7.15 8.48 -6.05
C THR A 45 6.18 7.32 -5.78
N LEU A 46 5.88 7.07 -4.51
CA LEU A 46 4.92 6.04 -4.09
C LEU A 46 3.52 6.32 -4.67
N LEU A 47 3.00 7.53 -4.51
CA LEU A 47 1.69 7.91 -5.04
C LEU A 47 1.65 7.80 -6.57
N ARG A 48 2.68 8.23 -7.28
CA ARG A 48 2.75 8.10 -8.74
C ARG A 48 2.66 6.65 -9.20
N ARG A 49 3.32 5.72 -8.49
CA ARG A 49 3.29 4.28 -8.78
C ARG A 49 1.94 3.64 -8.46
N LEU A 50 1.25 4.15 -7.44
CA LEU A 50 -0.08 3.71 -7.02
C LEU A 50 -1.23 4.38 -7.80
N GLY A 51 -0.96 5.10 -8.89
CA GLY A 51 -2.02 5.82 -9.62
C GLY A 51 -2.68 6.95 -8.81
N GLY A 52 -1.98 7.46 -7.81
CA GLY A 52 -2.35 8.66 -7.03
C GLY A 52 -3.15 8.42 -5.77
N SER A 53 -3.51 7.18 -5.41
CA SER A 53 -4.37 6.92 -4.25
C SER A 53 -3.93 5.75 -3.37
N ARG A 54 -4.33 5.81 -2.09
CA ARG A 54 -4.16 4.72 -1.11
C ARG A 54 -4.95 3.47 -1.51
N GLY A 55 -6.12 3.64 -2.13
CA GLY A 55 -7.01 2.54 -2.51
C GLY A 55 -6.40 1.59 -3.54
N ALA A 56 -5.52 2.08 -4.42
CA ALA A 56 -4.79 1.22 -5.35
C ALA A 56 -3.80 0.28 -4.63
N LEU A 57 -3.21 0.72 -3.52
CA LEU A 57 -2.37 -0.14 -2.68
C LEU A 57 -3.22 -1.17 -1.95
N ASP A 58 -4.37 -0.80 -1.38
CA ASP A 58 -5.27 -1.76 -0.72
C ASP A 58 -5.78 -2.83 -1.69
N GLU A 59 -6.08 -2.42 -2.91
CA GLU A 59 -6.45 -3.35 -3.98
C GLU A 59 -5.29 -4.28 -4.37
N ALA A 60 -4.06 -3.76 -4.45
CA ALA A 60 -2.89 -4.59 -4.72
C ALA A 60 -2.63 -5.61 -3.59
N VAL A 61 -2.84 -5.22 -2.33
CA VAL A 61 -2.75 -6.09 -1.16
C VAL A 61 -3.84 -7.18 -1.22
N ARG A 62 -5.09 -6.82 -1.54
CA ARG A 62 -6.19 -7.77 -1.76
C ARG A 62 -5.90 -8.76 -2.88
N ARG A 63 -5.33 -8.30 -4.00
CA ARG A 63 -4.92 -9.17 -5.12
C ARG A 63 -3.78 -10.12 -4.76
N ALA A 64 -2.94 -9.74 -3.80
CA ALA A 64 -1.93 -10.62 -3.22
C ALA A 64 -2.53 -11.65 -2.23
N GLY A 65 -3.84 -11.63 -2.00
CA GLY A 65 -4.54 -12.55 -1.11
C GLY A 65 -4.54 -12.13 0.36
N VAL A 66 -4.09 -10.91 0.67
CA VAL A 66 -4.05 -10.38 2.04
C VAL A 66 -5.15 -9.35 2.22
N ASP A 67 -5.83 -9.38 3.38
CA ASP A 67 -6.75 -8.31 3.75
C ASP A 67 -5.94 -7.11 4.26
N PRO A 68 -6.00 -5.93 3.61
CA PRO A 68 -5.33 -4.74 4.11
C PRO A 68 -5.94 -4.23 5.43
N GLY A 69 -7.08 -4.75 5.86
CA GLY A 69 -7.79 -4.31 7.05
C GLY A 69 -8.36 -2.90 6.90
N GLY A 70 -8.71 -2.29 8.03
CA GLY A 70 -9.42 -1.02 8.07
C GLY A 70 -10.92 -1.18 7.76
N ARG A 71 -11.78 -0.53 8.56
CA ARG A 71 -13.20 -0.39 8.21
C ARG A 71 -13.27 0.18 6.80
N GLN A 72 -14.04 -0.47 5.91
CA GLN A 72 -14.54 0.19 4.70
C GLN A 72 -14.99 1.59 5.14
N PRO A 73 -14.58 2.68 4.46
CA PRO A 73 -15.13 3.98 4.77
C PRO A 73 -16.64 3.82 4.62
N VAL A 74 -17.34 3.83 5.75
CA VAL A 74 -18.78 3.97 5.78
C VAL A 74 -19.03 5.24 4.99
N ARG A 75 -19.51 5.09 3.76
CA ARG A 75 -20.15 6.17 3.04
C ARG A 75 -21.45 6.41 3.80
N GLU A 76 -21.38 7.13 4.91
CA GLU A 76 -22.56 7.77 5.44
C GLU A 76 -22.94 8.86 4.42
N ARG A 77 -23.96 8.48 3.65
CA ARG A 77 -24.84 9.24 2.74
C ARG A 77 -24.56 10.71 2.53
#